data_AF-A0A521CZA7-F1
#
_entry.id   AF-A0A521CZA7-F1
#
_cell.length_a   1.000
_cell.length_b   1.000
_cell.length_c   1.000
_cell.angle_alpha   90.00
_cell.angle_beta   90.00
_cell.angle_gamma   90.00
#
_symmetry.space_group_name_H-M   'P 1'
#
loop_
_entity.id
_entity.type
_entity.pdbx_description
1 polymer ?
#
loop_
_entity_poly.entity_id
_entity_poly.type
_entity_poly.pdbx_seq_one_letter_code
_entity_poly.pdbx_strand_id
1 'polypeptide(L)'
;MAKAAKTTNPETLAKEDAPTPKGPRVTKQQIMIDMLSRPEGATIEELAEATQWLGHTVRGAMSGALKKKLGLTITSEKEDPRGRVYRLT
;
A
#
# COMPACT_ATOMS: atom_id res chain seq x y z
N MET A 1 -12.97 7.27 28.17
CA MET A 1 -12.95 7.90 26.83
C MET A 1 -11.74 8.81 26.77
N ALA A 2 -10.77 8.56 25.88
CA ALA A 2 -9.64 9.49 25.70
C ALA A 2 -9.28 9.57 24.21
N LYS A 3 -9.30 10.81 23.71
CA LYS A 3 -9.11 11.21 22.32
C LYS A 3 -7.73 11.88 22.19
N ALA A 4 -6.99 11.45 21.17
CA ALA A 4 -6.08 12.19 20.29
C ALA A 4 -4.83 12.96 20.80
N ALA A 5 -3.75 12.71 20.03
CA ALA A 5 -2.75 13.63 19.49
C ALA A 5 -1.43 13.89 20.25
N LYS A 6 -0.31 13.51 19.62
CA LYS A 6 0.72 14.43 19.05
C LYS A 6 1.89 13.65 18.42
N THR A 7 2.10 13.84 17.11
CA THR A 7 3.27 14.51 16.50
C THR A 7 4.45 13.59 16.21
N THR A 8 4.66 13.27 14.94
CA THR A 8 6.02 13.32 14.41
C THR A 8 5.98 13.64 12.92
N ASN A 9 6.74 14.68 12.60
CA ASN A 9 7.03 15.24 11.29
C ASN A 9 7.75 14.17 10.44
N PRO A 10 7.34 13.85 9.20
CA PRO A 10 8.16 12.98 8.37
C PRO A 10 9.14 13.86 7.59
N GLU A 11 10.35 14.01 8.15
CA GLU A 11 11.52 14.27 7.32
C GLU A 11 11.63 13.19 6.23
N THR A 12 11.54 13.66 4.99
CA THR A 12 12.41 13.29 3.87
C THR A 12 12.84 11.83 3.80
N LEU A 13 12.18 11.06 2.93
CA LEU A 13 12.85 10.15 2.00
C LEU A 13 12.04 10.09 0.69
N ALA A 14 11.81 11.25 0.07
CA ALA A 14 11.61 11.32 -1.37
C ALA A 14 12.99 11.15 -2.01
N LYS A 15 13.42 9.91 -2.23
CA LYS A 15 14.57 9.66 -3.10
C LYS A 15 14.05 9.53 -4.53
N GLU A 16 14.11 10.67 -5.19
CA GLU A 16 14.04 10.86 -6.62
C GLU A 16 15.10 9.95 -7.28
N ASP A 17 14.69 8.98 -8.10
CA ASP A 17 15.61 8.26 -9.00
C ASP A 17 15.43 8.88 -10.39
N ALA A 18 16.42 9.68 -10.78
CA ALA A 18 16.53 10.32 -12.08
C ALA A 18 16.57 9.29 -13.23
N PRO A 19 16.17 9.67 -14.46
CA PRO A 19 15.81 8.71 -15.50
C PRO A 19 17.05 8.17 -16.21
N THR A 20 17.38 6.90 -15.95
CA THR A 20 18.12 6.06 -16.90
C THR A 20 17.12 5.11 -17.55
N PRO A 21 17.16 4.90 -18.89
CA PRO A 21 16.22 4.02 -19.58
C PRO A 21 16.63 2.56 -19.32
N LYS A 22 16.33 2.09 -18.11
CA LYS A 22 16.31 0.67 -17.77
C LYS A 22 14.89 0.20 -18.05
N GLY A 23 14.74 -1.00 -18.61
CA GLY A 23 13.45 -1.63 -18.94
C GLY A 23 12.42 -1.54 -17.80
N PRO A 24 11.14 -1.85 -18.05
CA PRO A 24 10.02 -1.45 -17.18
C PRO A 24 10.33 -1.73 -15.71
N ARG A 25 10.65 -0.66 -14.97
CA ARG A 25 10.96 -0.75 -13.53
C ARG A 25 9.67 -1.16 -12.84
N VAL A 26 9.63 -2.36 -12.28
CA VAL A 26 8.53 -2.78 -11.42
C VAL A 26 8.59 -1.92 -10.15
N THR A 27 7.62 -1.05 -9.98
CA THR A 27 7.54 -0.19 -8.79
C THR A 27 6.91 -0.97 -7.64
N LYS A 28 7.20 -0.56 -6.40
CA LYS A 28 6.51 -1.12 -5.22
C LYS A 28 5.00 -0.93 -5.28
N GLN A 29 4.54 0.15 -5.92
CA GLN A 29 3.11 0.37 -6.18
C GLN A 29 2.55 -0.69 -7.12
N GLN A 30 3.29 -1.05 -8.18
CA GLN A 30 2.90 -2.12 -9.10
C GLN A 30 2.80 -3.47 -8.38
N ILE A 31 3.73 -3.77 -7.46
CA ILE A 31 3.67 -4.98 -6.62
C ILE A 31 2.38 -5.00 -5.78
N MET A 32 2.00 -3.88 -5.15
CA MET A 32 0.75 -3.80 -4.39
C MET A 32 -0.48 -4.01 -5.27
N ILE A 33 -0.51 -3.40 -6.46
CA ILE A 33 -1.64 -3.54 -7.39
C ILE A 33 -1.75 -4.98 -7.86
N ASP A 34 -0.63 -5.62 -8.22
CA ASP A 34 -0.60 -7.03 -8.61
C ASP A 34 -1.19 -7.92 -7.52
N MET A 35 -0.70 -7.78 -6.28
CA MET A 35 -1.18 -8.58 -5.14
C MET A 35 -2.67 -8.33 -4.82
N LEU A 36 -3.12 -7.08 -4.85
CA LEU A 36 -4.53 -6.75 -4.56
C LEU A 36 -5.49 -7.10 -5.71
N SER A 37 -4.98 -7.20 -6.95
CA SER A 37 -5.77 -7.60 -8.12
C SER A 37 -6.02 -9.10 -8.18
N ARG A 38 -5.31 -9.90 -7.37
CA ARG A 38 -5.54 -11.34 -7.27
C ARG A 38 -6.89 -11.63 -6.60
N PRO A 39 -7.55 -12.74 -6.95
CA PRO A 39 -8.83 -13.10 -6.33
C PRO A 39 -8.69 -13.34 -4.82
N GLU A 40 -7.56 -13.86 -4.35
CA GLU A 40 -7.29 -13.99 -2.92
C GLU A 40 -7.20 -12.65 -2.19
N GLY A 41 -6.81 -11.57 -2.88
CA GLY A 41 -6.43 -10.30 -2.26
C GLY A 41 -5.14 -10.39 -1.45
N ALA A 42 -4.86 -9.33 -0.68
CA ALA A 42 -3.70 -9.29 0.20
C ALA A 42 -4.01 -8.59 1.53
N THR A 43 -3.35 -9.03 2.60
CA THR A 43 -3.37 -8.35 3.90
C THR A 43 -2.35 -7.22 3.94
N ILE A 44 -2.47 -6.33 4.94
CA ILE A 44 -1.46 -5.27 5.15
C ILE A 44 -0.10 -5.86 5.49
N GLU A 45 -0.05 -6.99 6.18
CA GLU A 45 1.19 -7.67 6.58
C GLU A 45 1.90 -8.24 5.35
N GLU A 46 1.18 -8.95 4.49
CA GLU A 46 1.70 -9.49 3.23
C GLU A 46 2.22 -8.37 2.31
N LEU A 47 1.47 -7.27 2.20
CA LEU A 47 1.90 -6.10 1.42
C LEU A 47 3.13 -5.43 2.03
N ALA A 48 3.20 -5.35 3.36
CA ALA A 48 4.34 -4.78 4.08
C ALA A 48 5.60 -5.61 3.82
N GLU A 49 5.50 -6.94 3.87
CA GLU A 49 6.60 -7.85 3.56
C GLU A 49 7.03 -7.77 2.10
N ALA A 50 6.10 -7.78 1.14
CA ALA A 50 6.43 -7.72 -0.29
C ALA A 50 7.07 -6.37 -0.68
N THR A 51 6.64 -5.27 -0.06
CA THR A 51 7.13 -3.92 -0.39
C THR A 51 8.27 -3.44 0.53
N GLN A 52 8.53 -4.16 1.63
CA GLN A 52 9.41 -3.73 2.72
C GLN A 52 9.00 -2.34 3.23
N TRP A 53 7.70 -2.13 3.41
CA TRP A 53 7.12 -0.91 3.98
C TRP A 53 6.45 -1.19 5.31
N LEU A 54 6.37 -0.17 6.17
CA LEU A 54 5.61 -0.27 7.40
C LEU A 54 4.10 -0.30 7.07
N GLY A 55 3.31 -0.98 7.90
CA GLY A 55 1.88 -1.16 7.66
C GLY A 55 1.08 0.16 7.58
N HIS A 56 1.55 1.25 8.20
CA HIS A 56 0.92 2.56 8.05
C HIS A 56 1.28 3.24 6.71
N THR A 57 2.48 2.98 6.17
CA THR A 57 2.90 3.43 4.83
C THR A 57 2.08 2.71 3.76
N VAL A 58 1.88 1.40 3.90
CA VAL A 58 1.01 0.61 3.00
C VAL A 58 -0.41 1.18 2.99
N ARG A 59 -0.97 1.47 4.18
CA ARG A 59 -2.30 2.10 4.29
C ARG A 59 -2.35 3.47 3.61
N GLY A 60 -1.32 4.30 3.77
CA GLY A 60 -1.21 5.59 3.10
C GLY A 60 -1.10 5.47 1.58
N ALA A 61 -0.36 4.46 1.08
CA ALA A 61 -0.25 4.18 -0.34
C ALA A 61 -1.58 3.70 -0.93
N MET A 62 -2.31 2.83 -0.23
CA MET A 62 -3.64 2.37 -0.66
C MET A 62 -4.65 3.52 -0.78
N SER A 63 -4.72 4.42 0.20
CA SER A 63 -5.68 5.54 0.15
C SER A 63 -5.23 6.66 -0.80
N GLY A 64 -3.93 6.96 -0.86
CA GLY A 64 -3.39 8.06 -1.64
C GLY A 64 -3.07 7.69 -3.08
N ALA A 65 -2.17 6.71 -3.28
CA ALA A 65 -1.72 6.34 -4.62
C ALA A 65 -2.78 5.51 -5.35
N LEU A 66 -3.33 4.48 -4.72
CA LEU A 66 -4.24 3.55 -5.41
C LEU A 66 -5.65 4.16 -5.55
N LYS A 67 -6.30 4.56 -4.45
CA LYS A 67 -7.65 5.15 -4.53
C LYS A 67 -7.66 6.54 -5.18
N LYS A 68 -6.89 7.50 -4.64
CA LYS A 68 -7.00 8.90 -5.06
C LYS A 68 -6.31 9.20 -6.40
N LYS A 69 -5.09 8.70 -6.62
CA LYS A 69 -4.36 8.99 -7.86
C LYS A 69 -4.74 8.08 -9.02
N LEU A 70 -4.90 6.78 -8.76
CA LEU A 70 -5.20 5.79 -9.80
C LEU A 70 -6.70 5.47 -9.94
N GLY A 71 -7.56 6.00 -9.05
CA GLY A 71 -9.01 5.77 -9.14
C GLY A 71 -9.44 4.33 -8.85
N LEU A 72 -8.56 3.53 -8.25
CA LEU A 72 -8.82 2.11 -8.01
C LEU A 72 -9.75 1.93 -6.80
N THR A 73 -10.75 1.06 -6.92
CA THR A 73 -11.62 0.73 -5.80
C THR A 73 -11.00 -0.43 -5.02
N ILE A 74 -10.71 -0.18 -3.73
CA ILE A 74 -10.21 -1.22 -2.82
C ILE A 74 -11.31 -1.56 -1.83
N THR A 75 -11.75 -2.81 -1.85
CA THR A 75 -12.64 -3.43 -0.87
C THR A 75 -11.84 -4.04 0.27
N SER A 76 -12.46 -4.18 1.44
CA SER A 76 -11.82 -4.82 2.59
C SER A 76 -12.79 -5.79 3.24
N GLU A 77 -12.37 -7.03 3.43
CA GLU A 77 -13.16 -8.09 4.04
C GLU A 77 -12.41 -8.66 5.25
N LYS A 78 -13.15 -9.15 6.24
CA LYS A 78 -12.57 -9.90 7.35
C LYS A 78 -12.67 -11.38 7.00
N GLU A 79 -11.53 -12.04 6.94
CA GLU A 79 -11.42 -13.48 6.69
C GLU A 79 -10.70 -14.08 7.90
N ASP A 80 -11.41 -14.82 8.74
CA ASP A 80 -10.79 -15.58 9.83
C ASP A 80 -10.23 -16.89 9.27
N PRO A 81 -8.96 -17.26 9.52
CA PRO A 81 -8.01 -16.70 10.50
C PRO A 81 -7.02 -15.65 9.93
N ARG A 82 -7.11 -15.29 8.65
CA ARG A 82 -6.12 -14.47 7.92
C ARG A 82 -6.18 -12.97 8.27
N GLY A 83 -7.24 -12.52 8.94
CA GLY A 83 -7.44 -11.14 9.34
C GLY A 83 -8.14 -10.31 8.27
N ARG A 84 -7.72 -9.04 8.07
CA ARG A 84 -8.35 -8.14 7.09
C ARG A 84 -7.64 -8.22 5.75
N VAL A 85 -8.37 -8.71 4.75
CA VAL A 85 -7.92 -8.86 3.36
C VAL A 85 -8.46 -7.70 2.51
N TYR A 86 -7.63 -7.21 1.60
CA TYR A 86 -7.96 -6.13 0.68
C TYR A 86 -7.94 -6.65 -0.76
N ARG A 87 -8.90 -6.20 -1.58
CA ARG A 87 -9.02 -6.59 -3.00
C ARG A 87 -9.32 -5.38 -3.87
N LEU A 88 -8.86 -5.41 -5.12
CA LEU A 88 -9.26 -4.46 -6.16
C LEU A 88 -10.56 -4.92 -6.82
N THR A 89 -11.44 -3.96 -7.09
CA THR A 89 -12.70 -4.12 -7.85
C THR A 89 -12.79 -3.07 -8.93
#